data_AF-A0A5C8I958-F1
#
_entry.id   AF-A0A5C8I958-F1
#
_cell.length_a   1.000
_cell.length_b   1.000
_cell.length_c   1.000
_cell.angle_alpha   90.00
_cell.angle_beta   90.00
_cell.angle_gamma   90.00
#
_symmetry.space_group_name_H-M   'P 1'
#
loop_
_entity.id
_entity.type
_entity.pdbx_description
1 polymer ?
#
loop_
_entity_poly.entity_id
_entity_poly.type
_entity_poly.pdbx_seq_one_letter_code
_entity_poly.pdbx_strand_id
1 'polypeptide(L)'
;MSNTWSWVFGILTAAAAALGVIFFAATQQVSGRDWIVLGIGGLIGATVAALVATFVFHSDARKNRLASAAATAAARTESDLKRLDEESHARTESEREAATAEQSRLDRAALAEVALIEKRTALLQALPTRAERLAELREEITQSQINIIEADGNYKSGMISARDAAAHRFLDIAHEREAAANTWKVAKVGFEEKLSALETERDRLARLTDEQYLAEQRRLRGLD
;
A
#
# COMPACT_ATOMS: atom_id res chain seq x y z
N MET A 1 24.16 -19.59 -57.91
CA MET A 1 23.90 -19.60 -59.37
C MET A 1 23.84 -21.05 -59.81
N SER A 2 22.84 -21.47 -60.59
CA SER A 2 22.72 -22.88 -61.00
C SER A 2 23.87 -23.27 -61.94
N ASN A 3 24.47 -24.43 -61.68
CA ASN A 3 25.65 -24.97 -62.37
C ASN A 3 25.47 -25.02 -63.91
N THR A 4 24.22 -25.03 -64.36
CA THR A 4 23.79 -25.08 -65.76
C THR A 4 24.23 -23.86 -66.57
N TRP A 5 24.13 -22.63 -66.02
CA TRP A 5 24.46 -21.42 -66.78
C TRP A 5 25.98 -21.22 -66.92
N SER A 6 26.76 -21.61 -65.90
CA SER A 6 28.23 -21.58 -65.99
C SER A 6 28.75 -22.54 -67.05
N TRP A 7 28.12 -23.71 -67.19
CA TRP A 7 28.47 -24.69 -68.22
C TRP A 7 28.13 -24.22 -69.64
N VAL A 8 26.95 -23.61 -69.83
CA VAL A 8 26.54 -23.07 -71.14
C VAL A 8 27.52 -21.98 -71.60
N PHE A 9 27.89 -21.05 -70.72
CA PHE A 9 28.88 -20.02 -71.06
C PHE A 9 30.29 -20.60 -71.25
N GLY A 10 30.69 -21.59 -70.44
CA GLY A 10 31.97 -22.29 -70.63
C GLY A 10 32.08 -22.98 -72.00
N ILE A 11 31.03 -23.68 -72.42
CA ILE A 11 30.96 -24.36 -73.72
C ILE A 11 30.98 -23.35 -74.88
N LEU A 12 30.19 -22.26 -74.78
CA LEU A 12 30.19 -21.22 -75.81
C LEU A 12 31.56 -20.55 -75.96
N THR A 13 32.24 -20.32 -74.85
CA THR A 13 33.58 -19.72 -74.85
C THR A 13 34.61 -20.66 -75.48
N ALA A 14 34.54 -21.97 -75.17
CA ALA A 14 35.41 -22.98 -75.77
C ALA A 14 35.17 -23.15 -77.28
N ALA A 15 33.90 -23.15 -77.73
CA ALA A 15 33.53 -23.23 -79.13
C ALA A 15 34.00 -22.00 -79.93
N ALA A 16 33.86 -20.80 -79.35
CA ALA A 16 34.35 -19.57 -79.95
C ALA A 16 35.89 -19.56 -80.09
N ALA A 17 36.61 -20.07 -79.08
CA ALA A 17 38.06 -20.21 -79.16
C ALA A 17 38.48 -21.21 -80.24
N ALA A 18 37.82 -22.37 -80.34
CA ALA A 18 38.11 -23.37 -81.38
C ALA A 18 37.88 -22.83 -82.80
N LEU A 19 36.76 -22.12 -83.01
CA LEU A 19 36.49 -21.45 -84.29
C LEU A 19 37.51 -20.35 -84.60
N GLY A 20 37.95 -19.60 -83.58
CA GLY A 20 39.02 -18.61 -83.71
C GLY A 20 40.35 -19.23 -84.18
N VAL A 21 40.73 -20.40 -83.64
CA VAL A 21 41.95 -21.11 -84.05
C VAL A 21 41.84 -21.68 -85.47
N ILE A 22 40.67 -22.25 -85.83
CA ILE A 22 40.43 -22.77 -87.19
C ILE A 22 40.48 -21.64 -88.21
N PHE A 23 39.87 -20.49 -87.90
CA PHE A 23 39.89 -19.33 -88.77
C PHE A 23 41.30 -18.73 -88.92
N PHE A 24 42.10 -18.74 -87.84
CA PHE A 24 43.51 -18.34 -87.85
C PHE A 24 44.39 -19.29 -88.69
N ALA A 25 44.17 -20.60 -88.59
CA ALA A 25 44.90 -21.60 -89.39
C ALA A 25 44.53 -21.53 -90.89
N ALA A 26 43.25 -21.30 -91.20
CA ALA A 26 42.78 -21.16 -92.58
C ALA A 26 43.31 -19.88 -93.25
N THR A 27 43.44 -18.78 -92.51
CA THR A 27 43.98 -17.51 -93.04
C THR A 27 45.49 -17.54 -93.25
N GLN A 28 46.23 -18.39 -92.52
CA GLN A 28 47.67 -18.62 -92.76
C GLN A 28 47.97 -19.29 -94.12
N GLN A 29 47.05 -20.11 -94.65
CA GLN A 29 47.26 -20.82 -95.93
C GLN A 29 47.02 -19.97 -97.18
N VAL A 30 46.15 -18.96 -97.10
CA VAL A 30 45.67 -18.22 -98.30
C VAL A 30 46.44 -16.93 -98.54
N SER A 31 47.00 -16.32 -97.50
CA SER A 31 47.63 -15.01 -97.59
C SER A 31 48.83 -15.00 -96.66
N GLY A 32 50.02 -15.24 -97.23
CA GLY A 32 51.27 -15.18 -96.50
C GLY A 32 51.46 -13.79 -95.87
N ARG A 33 51.17 -13.72 -94.56
CA ARG A 33 51.49 -12.66 -93.59
C ARG A 33 50.56 -11.44 -93.60
N ASP A 34 49.65 -11.38 -92.61
CA ASP A 34 48.91 -10.14 -92.27
C ASP A 34 48.57 -10.00 -90.78
N TRP A 35 48.93 -8.86 -90.16
CA TRP A 35 48.90 -8.59 -88.72
C TRP A 35 47.50 -8.20 -88.18
N ILE A 36 46.54 -8.01 -89.08
CA ILE A 36 45.18 -7.50 -88.79
C ILE A 36 44.35 -8.50 -87.97
N VAL A 37 44.58 -9.81 -88.15
CA VAL A 37 43.85 -10.86 -87.43
C VAL A 37 44.17 -10.87 -85.93
N LEU A 38 45.42 -10.56 -85.56
CA LEU A 38 45.83 -10.42 -84.15
C LEU A 38 45.15 -9.21 -83.48
N GLY A 39 44.97 -8.11 -84.22
CA GLY A 39 44.30 -6.91 -83.73
C GLY A 39 42.81 -7.13 -83.43
N ILE A 40 42.10 -7.84 -84.33
CA ILE A 40 40.67 -8.15 -84.15
C ILE A 40 40.48 -9.16 -83.00
N GLY A 41 41.35 -10.17 -82.92
CA GLY A 41 41.31 -11.15 -81.83
C GLY A 41 41.50 -10.53 -80.44
N GLY A 42 42.42 -9.58 -80.31
CA GLY A 42 42.65 -8.85 -79.05
C GLY A 42 41.47 -7.96 -78.65
N LEU A 43 40.84 -7.28 -79.62
CA LEU A 43 39.73 -6.37 -79.36
C LEU A 43 38.48 -7.11 -78.88
N ILE A 44 38.17 -8.26 -79.47
CA ILE A 44 37.03 -9.09 -79.04
C ILE A 44 37.26 -9.65 -77.62
N GLY A 45 38.48 -10.12 -77.34
CA GLY A 45 38.83 -10.63 -76.00
C GLY A 45 38.66 -9.60 -74.88
N ALA A 46 39.12 -8.35 -75.12
CA ALA A 46 39.01 -7.27 -74.14
C ALA A 46 37.54 -6.88 -73.86
N THR A 47 36.70 -6.90 -74.90
CA THR A 47 35.29 -6.51 -74.79
C THR A 47 34.49 -7.53 -73.95
N VAL A 48 34.80 -8.82 -74.10
CA VAL A 48 34.15 -9.89 -73.32
C VAL A 48 34.54 -9.82 -71.84
N ALA A 49 35.82 -9.59 -71.54
CA ALA A 49 36.29 -9.46 -70.15
C ALA A 49 35.64 -8.27 -69.42
N ALA A 50 35.48 -7.13 -70.11
CA ALA A 50 34.82 -5.95 -69.57
C ALA A 50 33.34 -6.20 -69.22
N LEU A 51 32.61 -6.91 -70.09
CA LEU A 51 31.21 -7.26 -69.84
C LEU A 51 31.03 -8.17 -68.62
N VAL A 52 31.91 -9.17 -68.46
CA VAL A 52 31.87 -10.08 -67.30
C VAL A 52 32.18 -9.34 -65.99
N ALA A 53 33.18 -8.45 -66.00
CA ALA A 53 33.51 -7.65 -64.81
C ALA A 53 32.34 -6.76 -64.37
N THR A 54 31.70 -6.06 -65.32
CA THR A 54 30.58 -5.15 -65.00
C THR A 54 29.41 -5.88 -64.33
N PHE A 55 29.14 -7.11 -64.75
CA PHE A 55 28.02 -7.92 -64.25
C PHE A 55 28.26 -8.44 -62.83
N VAL A 56 29.49 -8.87 -62.52
CA VAL A 56 29.86 -9.36 -61.19
C VAL A 56 29.81 -8.22 -60.17
N PHE A 57 30.46 -7.08 -60.45
CA PHE A 57 30.56 -5.97 -59.50
C PHE A 57 29.20 -5.29 -59.20
N HIS A 58 28.29 -5.20 -60.17
CA HIS A 58 26.93 -4.66 -59.93
C HIS A 58 26.06 -5.60 -59.09
N SER A 59 26.28 -6.91 -59.18
CA SER A 59 25.51 -7.90 -58.42
C SER A 59 25.86 -7.92 -56.94
N ASP A 60 27.14 -7.73 -56.59
CA ASP A 60 27.61 -7.69 -55.20
C ASP A 60 27.27 -6.37 -54.51
N ALA A 61 27.34 -5.24 -55.23
CA ALA A 61 26.92 -3.94 -54.70
C ALA A 61 25.42 -3.91 -54.29
N ARG A 62 24.55 -4.61 -55.04
CA ARG A 62 23.11 -4.70 -54.74
C ARG A 62 22.82 -5.60 -53.54
N LYS A 63 23.55 -6.70 -53.38
CA LYS A 63 23.42 -7.60 -52.21
C LYS A 63 23.87 -6.92 -50.92
N ASN A 64 24.98 -6.17 -50.96
CA ASN A 64 25.50 -5.47 -49.77
C ASN A 64 24.53 -4.37 -49.28
N ARG A 65 23.85 -3.66 -50.18
CA ARG A 65 22.82 -2.67 -49.79
C ARG A 65 21.57 -3.30 -49.16
N LEU A 66 21.13 -4.46 -49.66
CA LEU A 66 19.98 -5.16 -49.09
C LEU A 66 20.32 -5.78 -47.73
N ALA A 67 21.54 -6.30 -47.56
CA ALA A 67 22.04 -6.81 -46.28
C ALA A 67 22.18 -5.70 -45.24
N SER A 68 22.69 -4.52 -45.61
CA SER A 68 22.79 -3.38 -44.67
C SER A 68 21.41 -2.84 -44.26
N ALA A 69 20.45 -2.79 -45.20
CA ALA A 69 19.08 -2.36 -44.90
C ALA A 69 18.35 -3.35 -43.95
N ALA A 70 18.53 -4.65 -44.17
CA ALA A 70 18.01 -5.69 -43.29
C ALA A 70 18.64 -5.65 -41.89
N ALA A 71 19.96 -5.40 -41.80
CA ALA A 71 20.65 -5.25 -40.53
C ALA A 71 20.16 -4.03 -39.72
N THR A 72 19.92 -2.89 -40.37
CA THR A 72 19.34 -1.71 -39.71
C THR A 72 17.88 -1.91 -39.27
N ALA A 73 17.09 -2.67 -40.04
CA ALA A 73 15.72 -2.99 -39.66
C ALA A 73 15.69 -3.96 -38.46
N ALA A 74 16.56 -4.98 -38.47
CA ALA A 74 16.72 -5.93 -37.37
C ALA A 74 17.17 -5.23 -36.07
N ALA A 75 18.13 -4.30 -36.17
CA ALA A 75 18.61 -3.54 -35.01
C ALA A 75 17.52 -2.62 -34.40
N ARG A 76 16.65 -2.02 -35.24
CA ARG A 76 15.52 -1.23 -34.76
C ARG A 76 14.47 -2.09 -34.05
N THR A 77 14.10 -3.24 -34.63
CA THR A 77 13.16 -4.18 -34.00
C THR A 77 13.68 -4.73 -32.68
N GLU A 78 14.99 -5.00 -32.56
CA GLU A 78 15.59 -5.45 -31.31
C GLU A 78 15.59 -4.34 -30.25
N SER A 79 15.81 -3.09 -30.65
CA SER A 79 15.73 -1.95 -29.72
C SER A 79 14.29 -1.68 -29.25
N ASP A 80 13.30 -1.81 -30.13
CA ASP A 80 11.89 -1.62 -29.78
C ASP A 80 11.38 -2.75 -28.88
N LEU A 81 11.83 -3.99 -29.11
CA LEU A 81 11.53 -5.13 -28.24
C LEU A 81 12.14 -4.93 -26.84
N LYS A 82 13.40 -4.51 -26.75
CA LYS A 82 14.04 -4.20 -25.45
C LYS A 82 13.31 -3.08 -24.70
N ARG A 83 12.90 -2.02 -25.41
CA ARG A 83 12.14 -0.91 -24.83
C ARG A 83 10.77 -1.34 -24.33
N LEU A 84 10.06 -2.18 -25.09
CA LEU A 84 8.76 -2.73 -24.67
C LEU A 84 8.88 -3.68 -23.47
N ASP A 85 9.96 -4.46 -23.42
CA ASP A 85 10.25 -5.36 -22.29
C ASP A 85 10.58 -4.57 -21.02
N GLU A 86 11.38 -3.51 -21.14
CA GLU A 86 11.66 -2.56 -20.04
C GLU A 86 10.40 -1.82 -19.58
N GLU A 87 9.55 -1.34 -20.49
CA GLU A 87 8.26 -0.70 -20.15
C GLU A 87 7.29 -1.69 -19.50
N SER A 88 7.27 -2.95 -19.94
CA SER A 88 6.48 -4.03 -19.34
C SER A 88 6.96 -4.35 -17.92
N HIS A 89 8.27 -4.54 -17.75
CA HIS A 89 8.89 -4.75 -16.44
C HIS A 89 8.60 -3.60 -15.49
N ALA A 90 8.79 -2.34 -15.93
CA ALA A 90 8.49 -1.17 -15.12
C ALA A 90 7.01 -1.07 -14.72
N ARG A 91 6.07 -1.43 -15.60
CA ARG A 91 4.64 -1.50 -15.26
C ARG A 91 4.34 -2.57 -14.23
N THR A 92 4.88 -3.78 -14.41
CA THR A 92 4.66 -4.88 -13.45
C THR A 92 5.26 -4.58 -12.08
N GLU A 93 6.41 -3.89 -12.04
CA GLU A 93 7.04 -3.44 -10.79
C GLU A 93 6.21 -2.35 -10.12
N SER A 94 5.76 -1.35 -10.88
CA SER A 94 4.85 -0.30 -10.39
C SER A 94 3.52 -0.86 -9.88
N GLU A 95 2.92 -1.84 -10.56
CA GLU A 95 1.70 -2.52 -10.11
C GLU A 95 1.92 -3.32 -8.82
N ARG A 96 3.08 -3.96 -8.66
CA ARG A 96 3.46 -4.65 -7.41
C ARG A 96 3.68 -3.67 -6.26
N GLU A 97 4.36 -2.56 -6.50
CA GLU A 97 4.53 -1.49 -5.53
C GLU A 97 3.18 -0.89 -5.11
N ALA A 98 2.28 -0.64 -6.08
CA ALA A 98 0.94 -0.14 -5.79
C ALA A 98 0.11 -1.17 -5.00
N ALA A 99 0.17 -2.45 -5.35
CA ALA A 99 -0.53 -3.52 -4.64
C ALA A 99 -0.03 -3.68 -3.19
N THR A 100 1.29 -3.64 -2.97
CA THR A 100 1.87 -3.72 -1.62
C THR A 100 1.56 -2.48 -0.78
N ALA A 101 1.54 -1.28 -1.39
CA ALA A 101 1.15 -0.05 -0.71
C ALA A 101 -0.34 -0.06 -0.30
N GLU A 102 -1.21 -0.57 -1.17
CA GLU A 102 -2.64 -0.71 -0.86
C GLU A 102 -2.88 -1.78 0.21
N GLN A 103 -2.18 -2.92 0.13
CA GLN A 103 -2.25 -3.95 1.18
C GLN A 103 -1.76 -3.41 2.53
N SER A 104 -0.66 -2.65 2.55
CA SER A 104 -0.18 -1.97 3.75
C SER A 104 -1.13 -0.90 4.29
N ARG A 105 -1.98 -0.31 3.43
CA ARG A 105 -3.04 0.61 3.84
C ARG A 105 -4.20 -0.13 4.49
N LEU A 106 -4.63 -1.24 3.88
CA LEU A 106 -5.68 -2.12 4.40
C LEU A 106 -5.26 -2.75 5.74
N ASP A 107 -4.03 -3.22 5.86
CA ASP A 107 -3.51 -3.79 7.11
C ASP A 107 -3.49 -2.73 8.23
N ARG A 108 -3.10 -1.49 7.92
CA ARG A 108 -3.16 -0.38 8.88
C ARG A 108 -4.60 -0.02 9.27
N ALA A 109 -5.54 -0.05 8.33
CA ALA A 109 -6.95 0.17 8.61
C ALA A 109 -7.53 -0.94 9.50
N ALA A 110 -7.24 -2.20 9.18
CA ALA A 110 -7.65 -3.36 9.97
C ALA A 110 -7.08 -3.32 11.39
N LEU A 111 -5.79 -2.99 11.55
CA LEU A 111 -5.18 -2.81 12.87
C LEU A 111 -5.83 -1.66 13.67
N ALA A 112 -6.18 -0.56 13.01
CA ALA A 112 -6.88 0.55 13.65
C ALA A 112 -8.30 0.16 14.10
N GLU A 113 -9.02 -0.62 13.29
CA GLU A 113 -10.33 -1.16 13.66
C GLU A 113 -10.26 -2.13 14.83
N VAL A 114 -9.30 -3.06 14.81
CA VAL A 114 -9.06 -3.99 15.94
C VAL A 114 -8.73 -3.21 17.21
N ALA A 115 -7.82 -2.24 17.14
CA ALA A 115 -7.48 -1.41 18.29
C ALA A 115 -8.69 -0.61 18.83
N LEU A 116 -9.61 -0.19 17.96
CA LEU A 116 -10.82 0.51 18.34
C LEU A 116 -11.84 -0.44 19.00
N ILE A 117 -11.98 -1.67 18.50
CA ILE A 117 -12.80 -2.73 19.11
C ILE A 117 -12.24 -3.13 20.49
N GLU A 118 -10.92 -3.32 20.60
CA GLU A 118 -10.23 -3.61 21.86
C GLU A 118 -10.47 -2.49 22.89
N LYS A 119 -10.31 -1.22 22.48
CA LYS A 119 -10.61 -0.07 23.35
C LYS A 119 -12.07 -0.05 23.80
N ARG A 120 -13.02 -0.28 22.90
CA ARG A 120 -14.45 -0.34 23.26
C ARG A 120 -14.74 -1.49 24.22
N THR A 121 -14.13 -2.65 23.99
CA THR A 121 -14.28 -3.82 24.86
C THR A 121 -13.69 -3.56 26.24
N ALA A 122 -12.51 -2.94 26.31
CA ALA A 122 -11.89 -2.53 27.57
C ALA A 122 -12.75 -1.52 28.33
N LEU A 123 -13.37 -0.55 27.64
CA LEU A 123 -14.30 0.40 28.24
C LEU A 123 -15.56 -0.28 28.79
N LEU A 124 -16.07 -1.31 28.10
CA LEU A 124 -17.20 -2.10 28.58
C LEU A 124 -16.85 -2.97 29.79
N GLN A 125 -15.65 -3.56 29.81
CA GLN A 125 -15.15 -4.34 30.95
C GLN A 125 -14.84 -3.47 32.18
N ALA A 126 -14.49 -2.20 31.96
CA ALA A 126 -14.29 -1.23 33.03
C ALA A 126 -15.61 -0.68 33.62
N LEU A 127 -16.78 -1.07 33.09
CA LEU A 127 -18.06 -0.69 33.69
C LEU A 127 -18.25 -1.46 35.00
N PRO A 128 -18.52 -0.77 36.13
CA PRO A 128 -18.79 -1.47 37.38
C PRO A 128 -20.01 -2.36 37.20
N THR A 129 -19.94 -3.60 37.67
CA THR A 129 -21.09 -4.51 37.58
C THR A 129 -22.24 -4.02 38.47
N ARG A 130 -23.48 -4.46 38.20
CA ARG A 130 -24.63 -4.10 39.05
C ARG A 130 -24.39 -4.54 40.50
N ALA A 131 -23.79 -5.71 40.70
CA ALA A 131 -23.44 -6.24 42.01
C ALA A 131 -22.40 -5.37 42.74
N GLU A 132 -21.35 -4.92 42.03
CA GLU A 132 -20.35 -4.00 42.57
C GLU A 132 -20.98 -2.66 42.97
N ARG A 133 -21.81 -2.06 42.11
CA ARG A 133 -22.48 -0.80 42.44
C ARG A 133 -23.45 -0.94 43.62
N LEU A 134 -24.15 -2.06 43.73
CA LEU A 134 -25.00 -2.35 44.89
C LEU A 134 -24.18 -2.55 46.19
N ALA A 135 -22.98 -3.12 46.09
CA ALA A 135 -22.07 -3.24 47.24
C ALA A 135 -21.56 -1.88 47.69
N GLU A 136 -21.13 -1.03 46.75
CA GLU A 136 -20.71 0.35 47.00
C GLU A 136 -21.83 1.16 47.66
N LEU A 137 -23.06 1.09 47.13
CA LEU A 137 -24.21 1.77 47.74
C LEU A 137 -24.48 1.30 49.18
N ARG A 138 -24.29 0.01 49.49
CA ARG A 138 -24.43 -0.49 50.87
C ARG A 138 -23.39 0.10 51.81
N GLU A 139 -22.16 0.25 51.35
CA GLU A 139 -21.09 0.89 52.11
C GLU A 139 -21.40 2.38 52.33
N GLU A 140 -21.80 3.10 51.29
CA GLU A 140 -22.19 4.51 51.38
C GLU A 140 -23.39 4.74 52.32
N ILE A 141 -24.38 3.84 52.29
CA ILE A 141 -25.54 3.84 53.19
C ILE A 141 -25.06 3.67 54.64
N THR A 142 -24.21 2.68 54.89
CA THR A 142 -23.68 2.40 56.24
C THR A 142 -22.91 3.60 56.77
N GLN A 143 -22.05 4.20 55.95
CA GLN A 143 -21.31 5.40 56.33
C GLN A 143 -22.24 6.59 56.59
N SER A 144 -23.29 6.78 55.78
CA SER A 144 -24.25 7.86 55.99
C SER A 144 -25.03 7.68 57.31
N GLN A 145 -25.39 6.45 57.67
CA GLN A 145 -26.01 6.15 58.96
C GLN A 145 -25.07 6.46 60.14
N ILE A 146 -23.78 6.12 60.03
CA ILE A 146 -22.76 6.47 61.04
C ILE A 146 -22.67 7.98 61.18
N ASN A 147 -22.59 8.72 60.06
CA ASN A 147 -22.49 10.18 60.08
C ASN A 147 -23.72 10.84 60.72
N ILE A 148 -24.93 10.30 60.52
CA ILE A 148 -26.16 10.79 61.17
C ILE A 148 -26.06 10.62 62.70
N ILE A 149 -25.61 9.45 63.15
CA ILE A 149 -25.43 9.16 64.58
C ILE A 149 -24.39 10.10 65.19
N GLU A 150 -23.26 10.29 64.50
CA GLU A 150 -22.18 11.17 64.95
C GLU A 150 -22.64 12.63 65.01
N ALA A 151 -23.31 13.13 63.97
CA ALA A 151 -23.83 14.50 63.93
C ALA A 151 -24.86 14.74 65.04
N ASP A 152 -25.76 13.77 65.30
CA ASP A 152 -26.72 13.84 66.40
C ASP A 152 -26.03 13.84 67.78
N GLY A 153 -24.98 13.03 67.94
CA GLY A 153 -24.15 12.99 69.14
C GLY A 153 -23.42 14.31 69.40
N ASN A 154 -22.80 14.89 68.36
CA ASN A 154 -22.10 16.17 68.43
C ASN A 154 -23.05 17.33 68.72
N TYR A 155 -24.24 17.34 68.12
CA TYR A 155 -25.30 18.30 68.45
C TYR A 155 -25.69 18.20 69.93
N LYS A 156 -26.01 17.01 70.42
CA LYS A 156 -26.41 16.80 71.83
C LYS A 156 -25.30 17.21 72.80
N SER A 157 -24.07 16.82 72.54
CA SER A 157 -22.90 17.17 73.35
C SER A 157 -22.65 18.68 73.38
N GLY A 158 -22.74 19.34 72.21
CA GLY A 158 -22.62 20.79 72.10
C GLY A 158 -23.72 21.53 72.88
N MET A 159 -24.97 21.07 72.80
CA MET A 159 -26.09 21.67 73.55
C MET A 159 -25.96 21.48 75.07
N ILE A 160 -25.44 20.34 75.54
CA ILE A 160 -25.13 20.12 76.96
C ILE A 160 -24.05 21.10 77.40
N SER A 161 -22.98 21.22 76.61
CA SER A 161 -21.85 22.12 76.89
C SER A 161 -22.26 23.59 76.87
N ALA A 162 -23.21 23.98 76.01
CA ALA A 162 -23.77 25.32 75.95
C ALA A 162 -24.62 25.62 77.20
N ARG A 163 -25.48 24.67 77.61
CA ARG A 163 -26.31 24.79 78.81
C ARG A 163 -25.47 24.91 80.09
N ASP A 164 -24.39 24.14 80.18
CA ASP A 164 -23.45 24.19 81.30
C ASP A 164 -22.76 25.56 81.41
N ALA A 165 -22.23 26.08 80.29
CA ALA A 165 -21.62 27.41 80.23
C ALA A 165 -22.63 28.52 80.62
N ALA A 166 -23.86 28.43 80.14
CA ALA A 166 -24.92 29.37 80.48
C ALA A 166 -25.26 29.33 81.99
N ALA A 167 -25.31 28.14 82.59
CA ALA A 167 -25.55 27.98 84.02
C ALA A 167 -24.46 28.63 84.88
N HIS A 168 -23.23 28.71 84.36
CA HIS A 168 -22.09 29.37 85.00
C HIS A 168 -21.91 30.85 84.58
N ARG A 169 -22.91 31.42 83.87
CA ARG A 169 -22.93 32.82 83.38
C ARG A 169 -21.87 33.16 82.32
N PHE A 170 -21.28 32.17 81.66
CA PHE A 170 -20.43 32.37 80.48
C PHE A 170 -21.30 32.38 79.21
N LEU A 171 -22.04 33.47 79.02
CA LEU A 171 -23.09 33.57 77.99
C LEU A 171 -22.54 33.60 76.55
N ASP A 172 -21.39 34.24 76.35
CA ASP A 172 -20.65 34.25 75.09
C ASP A 172 -20.24 32.83 74.67
N ILE A 173 -19.63 32.08 75.60
CA ILE A 173 -19.23 30.68 75.37
C ILE A 173 -20.46 29.79 75.15
N ALA A 174 -21.56 30.04 75.87
CA ALA A 174 -22.80 29.30 75.67
C ALA A 174 -23.35 29.47 74.25
N HIS A 175 -23.41 30.72 73.75
CA HIS A 175 -23.87 31.00 72.39
C HIS A 175 -22.95 30.43 71.31
N GLU A 176 -21.63 30.49 71.50
CA GLU A 176 -20.66 29.87 70.58
C GLU A 176 -20.88 28.35 70.48
N ARG A 177 -21.02 27.68 71.62
CA ARG A 177 -21.27 26.23 71.69
C ARG A 177 -22.62 25.85 71.09
N GLU A 178 -23.66 26.64 71.33
CA GLU A 178 -24.98 26.42 70.73
C GLU A 178 -24.93 26.61 69.20
N ALA A 179 -24.25 27.64 68.71
CA ALA A 179 -24.07 27.86 67.27
C ALA A 179 -23.31 26.69 66.62
N ALA A 180 -22.21 26.23 67.24
CA ALA A 180 -21.45 25.08 66.79
C ALA A 180 -22.26 23.77 66.86
N ALA A 181 -23.13 23.59 67.86
CA ALA A 181 -24.03 22.45 67.91
C ALA A 181 -25.04 22.48 66.74
N ASN A 182 -25.60 23.66 66.46
CA ASN A 182 -26.58 23.82 65.40
C ASN A 182 -26.02 23.54 63.99
N THR A 183 -24.72 23.73 63.75
CA THR A 183 -24.12 23.31 62.47
C THR A 183 -24.16 21.78 62.30
N TRP A 184 -23.92 21.01 63.37
CA TRP A 184 -24.08 19.55 63.35
C TRP A 184 -25.53 19.12 63.13
N LYS A 185 -26.50 19.87 63.68
CA LYS A 185 -27.92 19.63 63.41
C LYS A 185 -28.26 19.82 61.93
N VAL A 186 -27.70 20.83 61.27
CA VAL A 186 -27.87 21.03 59.82
C VAL A 186 -27.16 19.94 59.02
N ALA A 187 -25.94 19.57 59.41
CA ALA A 187 -25.19 18.48 58.77
C ALA A 187 -25.95 17.14 58.82
N LYS A 188 -26.59 16.84 59.96
CA LYS A 188 -27.44 15.67 60.13
C LYS A 188 -28.56 15.61 59.07
N VAL A 189 -29.27 16.72 58.85
CA VAL A 189 -30.34 16.78 57.83
C VAL A 189 -29.77 16.48 56.44
N GLY A 190 -28.61 17.05 56.10
CA GLY A 190 -27.93 16.75 54.84
C GLY A 190 -27.53 15.27 54.70
N PHE A 191 -27.10 14.62 55.78
CA PHE A 191 -26.81 13.18 55.77
C PHE A 191 -28.09 12.33 55.65
N GLU A 192 -29.20 12.73 56.27
CA GLU A 192 -30.51 12.07 56.14
C GLU A 192 -31.04 12.15 54.71
N GLU A 193 -30.93 13.32 54.06
CA GLU A 193 -31.28 13.50 52.66
C GLU A 193 -30.41 12.63 51.74
N LYS A 194 -29.09 12.61 51.98
CA LYS A 194 -28.17 11.74 51.23
C LYS A 194 -28.52 10.27 51.42
N LEU A 195 -28.80 9.84 52.65
CA LEU A 195 -29.21 8.47 52.95
C LEU A 195 -30.47 8.07 52.17
N SER A 196 -31.49 8.93 52.17
CA SER A 196 -32.73 8.68 51.42
C SER A 196 -32.49 8.55 49.91
N ALA A 197 -31.62 9.40 49.34
CA ALA A 197 -31.25 9.32 47.93
C ALA A 197 -30.50 8.01 47.62
N LEU A 198 -29.56 7.59 48.48
CA LEU A 198 -28.81 6.34 48.32
C LEU A 198 -29.71 5.11 48.43
N GLU A 199 -30.64 5.09 49.38
CA GLU A 199 -31.61 3.99 49.52
C GLU A 199 -32.55 3.90 48.31
N THR A 200 -32.99 5.04 47.79
CA THR A 200 -33.80 5.10 46.58
C THR A 200 -33.04 4.54 45.37
N GLU A 201 -31.78 4.92 45.19
CA GLU A 201 -30.96 4.42 44.09
C GLU A 201 -30.67 2.92 44.25
N ARG A 202 -30.34 2.46 45.47
CA ARG A 202 -30.18 1.03 45.77
C ARG A 202 -31.43 0.25 45.38
N ASP A 203 -32.61 0.72 45.77
CA ASP A 203 -33.88 0.04 45.48
C ASP A 203 -34.23 0.08 43.99
N ARG A 204 -33.87 1.14 43.28
CA ARG A 204 -33.96 1.21 41.82
C ARG A 204 -33.08 0.16 41.17
N LEU A 205 -31.79 0.14 41.51
CA LEU A 205 -30.81 -0.80 40.93
C LEU A 205 -31.11 -2.26 41.30
N ALA A 206 -31.66 -2.52 42.49
CA ALA A 206 -32.04 -3.86 42.91
C ALA A 206 -33.17 -4.46 42.04
N ARG A 207 -34.01 -3.61 41.43
CA ARG A 207 -35.09 -4.02 40.52
C ARG A 207 -34.64 -4.25 39.08
N LEU A 208 -33.46 -3.75 38.70
CA LEU A 208 -32.90 -3.94 37.36
C LEU A 208 -32.24 -5.32 37.24
N THR A 209 -32.32 -5.91 36.06
CA THR A 209 -31.45 -7.04 35.69
C THR A 209 -30.05 -6.54 35.34
N ASP A 210 -29.06 -7.44 35.35
CA ASP A 210 -27.68 -7.09 34.97
C ASP A 210 -27.60 -6.55 33.53
N GLU A 211 -28.40 -7.10 32.62
CA GLU A 211 -28.49 -6.65 31.22
C GLU A 211 -29.09 -5.25 31.09
N GLN A 212 -30.17 -4.96 31.82
CA GLN A 212 -30.80 -3.65 31.83
C GLN A 212 -29.86 -2.59 32.40
N TYR A 213 -29.16 -2.92 33.48
CA TYR A 213 -28.17 -2.05 34.09
C TYR A 213 -27.00 -1.77 33.13
N LEU A 214 -26.48 -2.80 32.46
CA LEU A 214 -25.42 -2.63 31.46
C LEU A 214 -25.87 -1.76 30.28
N ALA A 215 -27.09 -1.95 29.79
CA ALA A 215 -27.67 -1.12 28.74
C ALA A 215 -27.82 0.35 29.17
N GLU A 216 -28.27 0.59 30.41
CA GLU A 216 -28.35 1.95 30.96
C GLU A 216 -26.95 2.60 31.08
N GLN A 217 -25.95 1.85 31.55
CA GLN A 217 -24.56 2.34 31.64
C GLN A 217 -23.94 2.64 30.28
N ARG A 218 -24.23 1.83 29.26
CA ARG A 218 -23.79 2.09 27.87
C ARG A 218 -24.40 3.38 27.35
N ARG A 219 -25.71 3.55 27.54
CA ARG A 219 -26.45 4.75 27.09
C ARG A 219 -25.95 6.02 27.74
N LEU A 220 -25.75 6.01 29.06
CA LEU A 220 -25.24 7.17 29.81
C LEU A 220 -23.83 7.58 29.36
N ARG A 221 -23.04 6.64 28.83
CA ARG A 221 -21.65 6.88 28.39
C ARG A 221 -21.51 7.04 26.88
N GLY A 222 -22.61 7.03 26.13
CA GLY A 222 -22.60 7.12 24.66
C GLY A 222 -21.88 5.95 23.99
N LEU A 223 -21.99 4.75 24.57
CA LEU A 223 -21.42 3.50 24.06
C LEU A 223 -22.44 2.65 23.28
N ASP A 224 -23.59 3.25 22.94
CA ASP A 224 -24.67 2.65 22.15
C ASP A 224 -24.42 2.77 20.64
#